data_AF-A0A537FI71-F1
#
_entry.id   AF-A0A537FI71-F1
#
_cell.length_a   1.000
_cell.length_b   1.000
_cell.length_c   1.000
_cell.angle_alpha   90.00
_cell.angle_beta   90.00
_cell.angle_gamma   90.00
#
_symmetry.space_group_name_H-M   'P 1'
#
loop_
_entity.id
_entity.type
_entity.pdbx_description
1 polymer ?
#
loop_
_entity_poly.entity_id
_entity_poly.type
_entity_poly.pdbx_seq_one_letter_code
_entity_poly.pdbx_strand_id
1 'polypeptide(L)'
;MIQTLFTNIDLSSLILRLAVGTLFIVHGYPKLTAAQRTQGGAWMKSMGMPVAMVPFGGVVEFFGGLALILGVLTPIVAVLSALWMLSTTWFSMSRLRKKYVGGYEIDITLFLAALGLALLGSGIYSIDHLLGL
;
A
#
# COMPACT_ATOMS: atom_id res chain seq x y z
N MET A 1 3.58 -5.53 -35.26
CA MET A 1 2.89 -6.05 -34.05
C MET A 1 3.67 -5.88 -32.74
N ILE A 2 4.80 -5.16 -32.72
CA ILE A 2 5.59 -4.86 -31.50
C ILE A 2 5.15 -3.54 -30.84
N GLN A 3 4.56 -2.61 -31.60
CA GLN A 3 4.06 -1.32 -31.08
C GLN A 3 2.86 -1.45 -30.12
N THR A 4 2.21 -2.61 -30.06
CA THR A 4 1.11 -2.91 -29.13
C THR A 4 1.58 -3.33 -27.74
N LEU A 5 2.87 -3.58 -27.53
CA LEU A 5 3.41 -4.02 -26.22
C LEU A 5 3.59 -2.86 -25.23
N PHE A 6 3.59 -1.61 -25.70
CA PHE A 6 3.85 -0.44 -24.86
C PHE A 6 2.70 0.55 -24.96
N THR A 7 1.53 0.14 -24.47
CA THR A 7 0.44 1.10 -24.36
C THR A 7 0.73 2.07 -23.21
N ASN A 8 0.18 3.29 -23.30
CA ASN A 8 0.26 4.23 -22.18
C ASN A 8 -0.34 3.64 -20.89
N ILE A 9 -1.25 2.67 -21.00
CA ILE A 9 -1.89 1.97 -19.87
C ILE A 9 -0.89 1.06 -19.16
N ASP A 10 -0.10 0.29 -19.91
CA ASP A 10 0.92 -0.61 -19.33
C ASP A 10 1.99 0.14 -18.56
N LEU A 11 2.46 1.25 -19.15
CA LEU A 11 3.44 2.12 -18.50
C LEU A 11 2.83 2.84 -17.28
N SER A 12 1.57 3.26 -17.38
CA SER A 12 0.84 3.88 -16.24
C SER A 12 0.69 2.91 -15.08
N SER A 13 0.33 1.64 -15.34
CA SER A 13 0.27 0.60 -14.31
C SER A 13 1.64 0.38 -13.66
N LEU A 14 2.70 0.25 -14.46
CA LEU A 14 4.05 0.09 -13.93
C LEU A 14 4.47 1.26 -13.02
N ILE A 15 4.28 2.49 -13.47
CA ILE A 15 4.63 3.69 -12.70
C ILE A 15 3.85 3.72 -11.37
N LEU A 16 2.54 3.46 -11.41
CA LEU A 16 1.72 3.42 -10.20
C LEU A 16 2.14 2.30 -9.24
N ARG A 17 2.44 1.10 -9.76
CA ARG A 17 2.95 -0.02 -8.96
C ARG A 17 4.24 0.35 -8.24
N LEU A 18 5.18 0.95 -8.96
CA LEU A 18 6.46 1.37 -8.38
C LEU A 18 6.26 2.47 -7.33
N ALA A 19 5.43 3.47 -7.63
CA ALA A 19 5.18 4.58 -6.71
C ALA A 19 4.47 4.13 -5.42
N VAL A 20 3.32 3.45 -5.56
CA VAL A 20 2.52 2.96 -4.43
C VAL A 20 3.31 1.90 -3.65
N GLY A 21 3.92 0.94 -4.35
CA GLY A 21 4.66 -0.15 -3.73
C GLY A 21 5.89 0.33 -2.96
N THR A 22 6.62 1.32 -3.49
CA THR A 22 7.76 1.91 -2.77
C THR A 22 7.32 2.63 -1.50
N LEU A 23 6.26 3.44 -1.58
CA LEU A 23 5.73 4.13 -0.39
C LEU A 23 5.30 3.13 0.68
N PHE A 24 4.61 2.06 0.27
CA PHE A 24 4.21 0.97 1.15
C PHE A 24 5.41 0.28 1.81
N ILE A 25 6.49 0.02 1.07
CA ILE A 25 7.73 -0.54 1.65
C ILE A 25 8.36 0.44 2.65
N VAL A 26 8.47 1.72 2.28
CA VAL A 26 9.08 2.76 3.14
C VAL A 26 8.31 2.93 4.46
N HIS A 27 6.98 2.84 4.42
CA HIS A 27 6.14 2.95 5.63
C HIS A 27 5.98 1.63 6.39
N GLY A 28 6.04 0.49 5.68
CA GLY A 28 5.84 -0.84 6.23
C GLY A 28 7.08 -1.43 6.88
N TYR A 29 8.26 -1.29 6.25
CA TYR A 29 9.51 -1.89 6.73
C TYR A 29 9.86 -1.48 8.17
N PRO A 30 9.78 -0.18 8.56
CA PRO A 30 10.06 0.22 9.93
C PRO A 30 9.21 -0.53 10.95
N LYS A 31 7.93 -0.80 10.66
CA LYS A 31 6.98 -1.49 11.55
C LYS A 31 7.36 -2.94 11.86
N LEU A 32 8.21 -3.55 11.03
CA LEU A 32 8.75 -4.91 11.25
C LEU A 32 9.98 -4.93 12.16
N THR A 33 10.65 -3.78 12.32
CA THR A 33 11.85 -3.67 13.16
C THR A 33 11.53 -3.82 14.65
N ALA A 34 12.48 -4.33 15.44
CA ALA A 34 12.31 -4.46 16.89
C ALA A 34 12.08 -3.10 17.58
N ALA A 35 12.77 -2.06 17.10
CA ALA A 35 12.64 -0.69 17.61
C ALA A 35 11.20 -0.18 17.46
N GLN A 36 10.62 -0.28 16.25
CA GLN A 36 9.27 0.21 16.01
C GLN A 36 8.21 -0.66 16.66
N ARG A 37 8.42 -1.98 16.75
CA ARG A 37 7.51 -2.86 17.51
C ARG A 37 7.45 -2.47 18.98
N THR A 38 8.56 -2.02 19.56
CA THR A 38 8.61 -1.53 20.94
C THR A 38 7.95 -0.16 21.08
N GLN A 39 8.42 0.83 20.31
CA GLN A 39 7.93 2.21 20.40
C GLN A 39 6.46 2.34 19.95
N GLY A 40 6.14 1.81 18.78
CA GLY A 40 4.78 1.79 18.26
C GLY A 40 3.86 0.93 19.12
N GLY A 41 4.36 -0.17 19.69
CA GLY A 41 3.61 -1.01 20.61
C GLY A 41 3.21 -0.28 21.89
N ALA A 42 4.14 0.47 22.50
CA ALA A 42 3.84 1.31 23.65
C ALA A 42 2.79 2.38 23.31
N TRP A 43 2.89 3.00 22.13
CA TRP A 43 1.90 3.97 21.67
C TRP A 43 0.51 3.34 21.43
N MET A 44 0.44 2.18 20.77
CA MET A 44 -0.82 1.44 20.61
C MET A 44 -1.45 1.11 21.97
N LYS A 45 -0.64 0.65 22.93
CA LYS A 45 -1.12 0.37 24.29
C LYS A 45 -1.69 1.61 24.98
N SER A 46 -1.05 2.77 24.83
CA SER A 46 -1.55 4.04 25.40
C SER A 46 -2.91 4.48 24.84
N MET A 47 -3.25 4.04 23.62
CA MET A 47 -4.54 4.30 22.98
C MET A 47 -5.58 3.18 23.22
N GLY A 48 -5.24 2.18 24.03
CA GLY A 48 -6.10 1.01 24.26
C GLY A 48 -6.21 0.08 23.06
N MET A 49 -5.22 0.08 22.16
CA MET A 49 -5.19 -0.78 20.98
C MET A 49 -4.26 -1.98 21.13
N PRO A 50 -4.51 -3.08 20.39
CA PRO A 50 -3.63 -4.23 20.38
C PRO A 50 -2.24 -3.87 19.84
N VAL A 51 -1.19 -4.22 20.58
CA VAL A 51 0.22 -4.05 20.19
C VAL A 51 0.53 -4.75 18.86
N ALA A 52 -0.15 -5.88 18.59
CA ALA A 52 -0.01 -6.65 17.36
C ALA A 52 -0.39 -5.88 16.08
N MET A 53 -1.10 -4.75 16.19
CA MET A 53 -1.44 -3.91 15.04
C MET A 53 -0.22 -3.31 14.35
N VAL A 54 0.88 -3.06 15.09
CA VAL A 54 2.12 -2.52 14.50
C VAL A 54 2.74 -3.51 13.51
N PRO A 55 3.12 -4.75 13.91
CA PRO A 55 3.67 -5.72 12.97
C PRO A 55 2.64 -6.15 11.92
N PHE A 56 1.34 -6.20 12.24
CA PHE A 56 0.30 -6.48 11.25
C PHE A 56 0.32 -5.47 10.10
N GLY A 57 0.28 -4.17 10.43
CA GLY A 57 0.40 -3.12 9.42
C GLY A 57 1.74 -3.16 8.68
N GLY A 58 2.82 -3.51 9.37
CA GLY A 58 4.12 -3.73 8.74
C GLY A 58 4.10 -4.84 7.69
N VAL A 59 3.46 -5.98 7.99
CA VAL A 59 3.33 -7.09 7.04
C VAL A 59 2.46 -6.69 5.84
N VAL A 60 1.29 -6.09 6.09
CA VAL A 60 0.37 -5.66 5.04
C VAL A 60 1.04 -4.67 4.09
N GLU A 61 1.71 -3.66 4.63
CA GLU A 61 2.34 -2.62 3.81
C GLU A 61 3.61 -3.13 3.12
N PHE A 62 4.52 -3.78 3.85
CA PHE A 62 5.79 -4.20 3.25
C PHE A 62 5.59 -5.26 2.16
N PHE A 63 4.86 -6.35 2.48
CA PHE A 63 4.66 -7.43 1.52
C PHE A 63 3.64 -7.07 0.45
N GLY A 64 2.63 -6.26 0.77
CA GLY A 64 1.73 -5.68 -0.24
C GLY A 64 2.48 -4.79 -1.21
N GLY A 65 3.36 -3.91 -0.70
CA GLY A 65 4.20 -3.07 -1.54
C GLY A 65 5.15 -3.86 -2.43
N LEU A 66 5.78 -4.91 -1.89
CA LEU A 66 6.63 -5.82 -2.67
C LEU A 66 5.84 -6.53 -3.77
N ALA A 67 4.65 -7.05 -3.45
CA ALA A 67 3.78 -7.71 -4.43
C ALA A 67 3.34 -6.74 -5.54
N LEU A 68 3.03 -5.48 -5.22
CA LEU A 68 2.73 -4.46 -6.23
C LEU A 68 3.93 -4.17 -7.14
N ILE A 69 5.14 -3.99 -6.58
CA ILE A 69 6.35 -3.75 -7.39
C ILE A 69 6.58 -4.89 -8.38
N LEU A 70 6.51 -6.13 -7.89
CA LEU A 70 6.68 -7.32 -8.72
C LEU A 70 5.49 -7.55 -9.68
N GLY A 71 4.34 -6.93 -9.41
CA GLY A 71 3.11 -7.13 -10.16
C GLY A 71 2.58 -8.55 -9.99
N VAL A 72 2.39 -8.98 -8.74
CA VAL A 72 1.82 -10.27 -8.36
C VAL A 72 0.45 -10.06 -7.73
N LEU A 73 -0.57 -10.72 -8.29
CA LEU A 73 -1.98 -10.57 -7.93
C LEU A 73 -2.40 -9.09 -7.85
N THR A 74 -1.94 -8.29 -8.81
CA THR A 74 -1.97 -6.82 -8.75
C THR A 74 -3.35 -6.26 -8.40
N PRO A 75 -4.46 -6.65 -9.09
CA PRO A 75 -5.77 -6.08 -8.76
C PRO A 75 -6.21 -6.40 -7.33
N ILE A 76 -5.92 -7.62 -6.86
CA ILE A 76 -6.28 -8.09 -5.52
C ILE A 76 -5.47 -7.32 -4.48
N VAL A 77 -4.14 -7.28 -4.64
CA VAL A 77 -3.24 -6.58 -3.71
C VAL A 77 -3.55 -5.09 -3.69
N ALA A 78 -3.89 -4.49 -4.82
CA ALA A 78 -4.27 -3.08 -4.92
C ALA A 78 -5.58 -2.79 -4.17
N VAL A 79 -6.61 -3.65 -4.28
CA VAL A 79 -7.84 -3.52 -3.48
C VAL A 79 -7.56 -3.65 -1.98
N LEU A 80 -6.77 -4.65 -1.57
CA LEU A 80 -6.40 -4.82 -0.15
C LEU A 80 -5.61 -3.62 0.38
N SER A 81 -4.72 -3.07 -0.44
CA SER A 81 -3.94 -1.86 -0.14
C SER A 81 -4.85 -0.64 0.02
N ALA A 82 -5.85 -0.50 -0.85
CA ALA A 82 -6.84 0.57 -0.76
C ALA A 82 -7.67 0.44 0.54
N LEU A 83 -8.18 -0.75 0.86
CA LEU A 83 -8.93 -0.99 2.09
C LEU A 83 -8.09 -0.71 3.35
N TRP A 84 -6.81 -1.06 3.31
CA TRP A 84 -5.87 -0.74 4.39
C TRP A 84 -5.71 0.77 4.57
N MET A 85 -5.47 1.52 3.49
CA MET A 85 -5.35 2.98 3.52
C MET A 85 -6.64 3.70 3.92
N LEU A 86 -7.80 3.16 3.53
CA LEU A 86 -9.09 3.66 3.97
C LEU A 86 -9.26 3.47 5.49
N SER A 87 -8.83 2.33 6.01
CA SER A 87 -8.88 2.02 7.45
C SER A 87 -7.95 2.94 8.25
N THR A 88 -6.73 3.20 7.76
CA THR A 88 -5.78 4.12 8.41
C THR A 88 -6.27 5.57 8.35
N THR A 89 -6.85 5.99 7.23
CA THR A 89 -7.51 7.30 7.07
C THR A 89 -8.61 7.46 8.11
N TRP A 90 -9.53 6.50 8.18
CA TRP A 90 -10.64 6.52 9.14
C TRP A 90 -10.13 6.59 10.58
N PHE A 91 -9.11 5.82 10.91
CA PHE A 91 -8.48 5.86 12.24
C PHE A 91 -7.84 7.24 12.54
N SER A 92 -7.10 7.79 11.58
CA SER A 92 -6.49 9.12 11.67
C SER A 92 -7.52 10.22 11.90
N MET A 93 -8.68 10.14 11.25
CA MET A 93 -9.79 11.11 11.41
C MET A 93 -10.55 10.93 12.73
N SER A 94 -10.96 9.69 13.03
CA SER A 94 -11.91 9.40 14.12
C SER A 94 -11.26 9.33 15.50
N ARG A 95 -10.07 8.72 15.58
CA ARG A 95 -9.37 8.46 16.85
C ARG A 95 -8.26 9.47 17.10
N LEU A 96 -7.43 9.76 16.11
CA LEU A 96 -6.29 10.66 16.27
C LEU A 96 -6.64 12.14 16.04
N ARG A 97 -7.81 12.43 15.45
CA ARG A 97 -8.25 13.79 15.10
C ARG A 97 -7.20 14.57 14.30
N LYS A 98 -6.45 13.87 13.44
CA LYS A 98 -5.42 14.48 12.58
C LYS A 98 -6.08 15.44 11.58
N LYS A 99 -5.37 16.52 11.26
CA LYS A 99 -5.72 17.42 10.14
C LYS A 99 -5.50 16.69 8.80
N TYR A 100 -6.05 17.25 7.72
CA TYR A 100 -5.81 16.73 6.37
C TYR A 100 -4.31 16.85 6.01
N VAL A 101 -3.83 18.09 5.90
CA VAL A 101 -2.41 18.40 5.60
C VAL A 101 -1.52 18.00 6.76
N GLY A 102 -0.43 17.28 6.46
CA GLY A 102 0.49 16.72 7.46
C GLY A 102 -0.13 15.60 8.32
N GLY A 103 -1.33 15.12 7.96
CA GLY A 103 -2.03 14.06 8.67
C GLY A 103 -2.41 12.92 7.75
N TYR A 104 -3.67 12.86 7.32
CA TYR A 104 -4.21 11.73 6.55
C TYR A 104 -4.23 11.96 5.02
N GLU A 105 -3.65 13.06 4.52
CA GLU A 105 -3.58 13.34 3.07
C GLU A 105 -2.85 12.24 2.29
N ILE A 106 -1.77 11.68 2.86
CA ILE A 106 -1.01 10.61 2.21
C ILE A 106 -1.80 9.30 2.19
N ASP A 107 -2.54 9.01 3.26
CA ASP A 107 -3.38 7.82 3.37
C ASP A 107 -4.49 7.84 2.29
N ILE A 108 -5.18 8.98 2.13
CA ILE A 108 -6.21 9.14 1.08
C ILE A 108 -5.59 9.10 -0.32
N THR A 109 -4.43 9.73 -0.51
CA THR A 109 -3.73 9.71 -1.81
C THR A 109 -3.39 8.29 -2.21
N LEU A 110 -2.84 7.50 -1.28
CA LEU A 110 -2.52 6.10 -1.51
C LEU A 110 -3.77 5.23 -1.68
N PHE A 111 -4.86 5.50 -0.97
CA PHE A 111 -6.15 4.85 -1.20
C PHE A 111 -6.64 5.02 -2.64
N LEU A 112 -6.66 6.25 -3.14
CA LEU A 112 -7.12 6.55 -4.50
C LEU A 112 -6.16 6.00 -5.57
N ALA A 113 -4.85 6.09 -5.34
CA ALA A 113 -3.85 5.52 -6.24
C ALA A 113 -3.96 4.00 -6.32
N ALA A 114 -4.16 3.32 -5.19
CA ALA A 114 -4.36 1.87 -5.15
C ALA A 114 -5.68 1.46 -5.81
N LEU A 115 -6.77 2.22 -5.64
CA LEU A 115 -8.02 1.97 -6.34
C LEU A 115 -7.87 2.14 -7.86
N GLY A 116 -7.19 3.20 -8.31
CA GLY A 116 -6.87 3.41 -9.72
C GLY A 116 -6.04 2.26 -10.29
N LEU A 117 -5.05 1.78 -9.53
CA LEU A 117 -4.23 0.65 -9.93
C LEU A 117 -5.03 -0.67 -10.00
N ALA A 118 -5.97 -0.89 -9.09
CA ALA A 118 -6.87 -2.05 -9.15
C ALA A 118 -7.71 -2.07 -10.43
N LEU A 119 -8.10 -0.91 -10.94
CA LEU A 119 -8.86 -0.77 -12.19
C LEU A 119 -7.99 -0.88 -13.44
N LEU A 120 -6.74 -0.38 -13.39
CA LEU A 120 -5.78 -0.46 -14.50
C LEU A 120 -5.25 -1.88 -14.71
N GLY A 121 -5.17 -2.68 -13.64
CA GLY A 121 -4.59 -4.02 -13.67
C GLY A 121 -3.06 -4.02 -13.62
N SER A 122 -2.47 -5.18 -13.88
CA SER A 122 -1.05 -5.47 -13.68
C SER A 122 -0.11 -4.90 -14.77
N GLY A 123 -0.62 -4.77 -16.00
CA GLY A 123 0.14 -4.35 -17.18
C GLY A 123 1.19 -5.38 -17.62
N ILE A 124 1.74 -5.21 -18.82
CA ILE A 124 2.69 -6.19 -19.39
C ILE A 124 3.99 -6.40 -18.59
N TYR A 125 4.41 -5.41 -17.79
CA TYR A 125 5.63 -5.47 -16.97
C TYR A 125 5.38 -6.08 -15.58
N SER A 126 4.57 -7.13 -15.50
CA SER A 126 4.17 -7.77 -14.25
C SER A 126 4.43 -9.28 -14.30
N ILE A 127 4.62 -9.88 -13.13
CA ILE A 127 4.64 -11.34 -13.02
C ILE A 127 3.26 -11.92 -13.37
N ASP A 128 2.17 -11.21 -13.07
CA ASP A 128 0.83 -11.61 -13.49
C ASP A 128 0.75 -11.83 -15.00
N HIS A 129 1.27 -10.89 -15.80
CA HIS A 129 1.31 -11.04 -17.26
C HIS A 129 2.18 -12.23 -17.70
N LEU A 130 3.33 -12.43 -17.06
CA LEU A 130 4.21 -13.57 -17.34
C LEU A 130 3.52 -14.92 -17.05
N LEU A 131 2.65 -14.95 -16.04
CA LEU A 131 1.91 -16.15 -15.62
C LEU A 131 0.52 -16.27 -16.26
N GLY A 132 0.05 -15.26 -17.00
CA GLY A 132 -1.28 -15.22 -17.59
C GLY A 132 -2.42 -15.02 -16.59
N LEU A 133 -2.15 -14.31 -15.48
CA LEU A 133 -3.11 -13.97 -14.41
C LEU A 133 -3.87 -12.66 -14.68
#